data_AF-A0A3M8EBC3-F1
#
_entry.id   AF-A0A3M8EBC3-F1
#
_cell.length_a   1.000
_cell.length_b   1.000
_cell.length_c   1.000
_cell.angle_alpha   90.00
_cell.angle_beta   90.00
_cell.angle_gamma   90.00
#
_symmetry.space_group_name_H-M   'P 1'
#
loop_
_entity.id
_entity.type
_entity.pdbx_description
1 polymer ?
#
loop_
_entity_poly.entity_id
_entity_poly.type
_entity_poly.pdbx_seq_one_letter_code
_entity_poly.pdbx_strand_id
1 'polypeptide(L)'
;MKTNLNWNIAFLGALLILAGNTASAQKFTIPVLPDTQESLTRQRGVFFSQIEWITAKADSLKTPMVLHVGDLVNFDNFDHWELGSVGMRVLDRANIPYAISLGNHDTGAVGMHSGSAAPGNVNVNLRNTQKFNYFFPVTRFPLQRGRFEKDKSDNSYYTFETGNVKWMVVTLEFCAREEAAQWMDKVLKEHPDRNAIILTHYHLTSKGEICDNNAGYGDMKVIDIFERYIKPNKNVLMVLSGHVCGSAWRVDRGTKGNDIYQILQNFQCKEEGYLRLLDIDTEKGTISAKLYSPYLNKIRDDEKSAFSFSDVKFIR
;
A
#
# COMPACT_ATOMS: atom_id res chain seq x y z
N MET A 1 79.38 29.39 -3.87
CA MET A 1 78.33 28.64 -4.58
C MET A 1 77.22 28.29 -3.60
N LYS A 2 75.96 28.35 -4.06
CA LYS A 2 74.68 28.08 -3.38
C LYS A 2 73.99 29.29 -2.73
N THR A 3 73.22 29.96 -3.58
CA THR A 3 72.05 30.80 -3.26
C THR A 3 70.89 29.91 -2.79
N ASN A 4 70.26 30.24 -1.66
CA ASN A 4 68.97 29.65 -1.24
C ASN A 4 67.85 30.64 -1.56
N LEU A 5 66.95 30.23 -2.44
CA LEU A 5 65.78 30.97 -2.88
C LEU A 5 64.55 30.29 -2.26
N ASN A 6 63.97 30.90 -1.22
CA ASN A 6 62.73 30.42 -0.60
C ASN A 6 61.53 30.94 -1.40
N TRP A 7 60.81 30.03 -2.06
CA TRP A 7 59.51 30.28 -2.66
C TRP A 7 58.42 29.87 -1.68
N ASN A 8 57.68 30.84 -1.13
CA ASN A 8 56.39 30.58 -0.49
C ASN A 8 55.30 30.74 -1.56
N ILE A 9 54.81 29.62 -2.09
CA ILE A 9 53.62 29.57 -2.95
C ILE A 9 52.41 29.43 -2.02
N ALA A 10 51.56 30.46 -1.99
CA ALA A 10 50.26 30.41 -1.35
C ALA A 10 49.29 29.58 -2.22
N PHE A 11 48.84 28.43 -1.70
CA PHE A 11 47.75 27.65 -2.29
C PHE A 11 46.40 28.24 -1.82
N LEU A 12 45.70 28.94 -2.72
CA LEU A 12 44.28 29.24 -2.57
C LEU A 12 43.48 28.08 -3.15
N GLY A 13 42.99 27.19 -2.28
CA GLY A 13 42.04 26.15 -2.65
C GLY A 13 40.63 26.74 -2.73
N ALA A 14 40.09 26.86 -3.95
CA ALA A 14 38.68 27.17 -4.14
C ALA A 14 37.85 25.91 -3.82
N LEU A 15 37.06 25.94 -2.74
CA LEU A 15 36.03 24.94 -2.50
C LEU A 15 34.86 25.20 -3.45
N LEU A 16 34.72 24.37 -4.48
CA LEU A 16 33.48 24.25 -5.25
C LEU A 16 32.48 23.45 -4.42
N ILE A 17 31.55 24.15 -3.78
CA ILE A 17 30.33 23.53 -3.24
C ILE A 17 29.41 23.25 -4.43
N LEU A 18 29.48 22.03 -4.95
CA LEU A 18 28.44 21.49 -5.82
C LEU A 18 27.19 21.30 -4.97
N ALA A 19 26.31 22.30 -4.97
CA ALA A 19 24.92 22.12 -4.55
C ALA A 19 24.29 21.12 -5.53
N GLY A 20 24.30 19.85 -5.17
CA GLY A 20 23.55 18.83 -5.89
C GLY A 20 22.07 19.16 -5.75
N ASN A 21 21.49 19.77 -6.78
CA ASN A 21 20.05 19.74 -6.98
C ASN A 21 19.68 18.27 -7.15
N THR A 22 19.29 17.60 -6.07
CA THR A 22 18.60 16.33 -6.14
C THR A 22 17.29 16.61 -6.88
N ALA A 23 17.28 16.32 -8.18
CA ALA A 23 16.06 16.31 -8.97
C ALA A 23 15.18 15.18 -8.44
N SER A 24 14.42 15.50 -7.38
CA SER A 24 13.32 14.66 -6.89
C SER A 24 12.42 14.41 -8.08
N ALA A 25 12.18 13.14 -8.37
CA ALA A 25 11.41 12.79 -9.54
C ALA A 25 9.95 13.17 -9.33
N GLN A 26 9.46 14.04 -10.19
CA GLN A 26 8.05 14.45 -10.23
C GLN A 26 7.12 13.30 -10.63
N LYS A 27 7.70 12.26 -11.27
CA LYS A 27 7.06 11.01 -11.65
C LYS A 27 7.66 9.81 -10.92
N PHE A 28 6.79 8.97 -10.37
CA PHE A 28 7.15 7.73 -9.67
C PHE A 28 6.01 6.71 -9.80
N THR A 29 6.28 5.46 -9.45
CA THR A 29 5.29 4.38 -9.49
C THR A 29 5.14 3.73 -8.12
N ILE A 30 3.90 3.54 -7.66
CA ILE A 30 3.57 2.72 -6.50
C ILE A 30 3.08 1.35 -6.99
N PRO A 31 3.85 0.26 -6.77
CA PRO A 31 3.37 -1.10 -6.96
C PRO A 31 2.37 -1.46 -5.87
N VAL A 32 1.26 -2.06 -6.28
CA VAL A 32 0.23 -2.58 -5.38
C VAL A 32 0.03 -4.06 -5.66
N LEU A 33 0.34 -4.88 -4.66
CA LEU A 33 0.14 -6.32 -4.65
C LEU A 33 -1.34 -6.63 -4.33
N PRO A 34 -1.96 -7.58 -5.05
CA PRO A 34 -3.32 -8.03 -4.78
C PRO A 34 -3.34 -9.01 -3.60
N ASP A 35 -4.48 -9.64 -3.37
CA ASP A 35 -4.64 -10.79 -2.49
C ASP A 35 -3.76 -11.96 -2.95
N THR A 36 -2.69 -12.26 -2.22
CA THR A 36 -1.71 -13.26 -2.64
C THR A 36 -2.05 -14.69 -2.22
N GLN A 37 -2.89 -14.91 -1.21
CA GLN A 37 -3.38 -16.21 -0.73
C GLN A 37 -2.87 -17.47 -1.47
N GLU A 38 -3.54 -17.84 -2.56
CA GLU A 38 -3.30 -19.08 -3.29
C GLU A 38 -1.99 -19.01 -4.11
N SER A 39 -1.57 -17.83 -4.57
CA SER A 39 -0.22 -17.64 -5.13
C SER A 39 0.87 -17.97 -4.10
N LEU A 40 0.66 -17.63 -2.82
CA LEU A 40 1.62 -17.95 -1.76
C LEU A 40 1.67 -19.46 -1.52
N THR A 41 0.52 -20.14 -1.47
CA THR A 41 0.46 -21.52 -0.98
C THR A 41 0.48 -22.58 -2.07
N ARG A 42 -0.14 -22.31 -3.23
CA ARG A 42 -0.28 -23.26 -4.35
C ARG A 42 0.59 -22.93 -5.55
N GLN A 43 0.90 -21.65 -5.78
CA GLN A 43 1.66 -21.21 -6.97
C GLN A 43 2.83 -20.28 -6.60
N ARG A 44 3.71 -20.74 -5.71
CA ARG A 44 4.81 -19.93 -5.14
C ARG A 44 5.60 -19.12 -6.16
N GLY A 45 5.84 -19.67 -7.36
CA GLY A 45 6.53 -18.97 -8.45
C GLY A 45 5.84 -17.65 -8.85
N VAL A 46 4.51 -17.61 -8.81
CA VAL A 46 3.70 -16.40 -9.03
C VAL A 46 4.02 -15.35 -7.96
N PHE A 47 3.86 -15.70 -6.68
CA PHE A 47 4.12 -14.80 -5.56
C PHE A 47 5.56 -14.24 -5.58
N PHE A 48 6.57 -15.12 -5.69
CA PHE A 48 7.97 -14.68 -5.70
C PHE A 48 8.29 -13.83 -6.93
N SER A 49 7.76 -14.16 -8.12
CA SER A 49 8.00 -13.35 -9.32
C SER A 49 7.52 -11.90 -9.17
N GLN A 50 6.43 -11.66 -8.44
CA GLN A 50 5.92 -10.31 -8.18
C GLN A 50 6.90 -9.53 -7.31
N ILE A 51 7.32 -10.12 -6.19
CA ILE A 51 8.22 -9.48 -5.23
C ILE A 51 9.62 -9.23 -5.83
N GLU A 52 10.16 -10.23 -6.51
CA GLU A 52 11.48 -10.15 -7.16
C GLU A 52 11.48 -9.11 -8.28
N TRP A 53 10.43 -9.06 -9.10
CA TRP A 53 10.32 -8.07 -10.15
C TRP A 53 10.20 -6.65 -9.59
N ILE A 54 9.39 -6.44 -8.54
CA ILE A 54 9.30 -5.14 -7.87
C ILE A 54 10.68 -4.72 -7.37
N THR A 55 11.39 -5.63 -6.73
CA THR A 55 12.75 -5.39 -6.21
C THR A 55 13.71 -4.99 -7.31
N ALA A 56 13.68 -5.68 -8.46
CA ALA A 56 14.52 -5.39 -9.61
C ALA A 56 14.17 -4.09 -10.35
N LYS A 57 12.95 -3.55 -10.16
CA LYS A 57 12.47 -2.36 -10.87
C LYS A 57 12.32 -1.12 -9.99
N ALA A 58 12.37 -1.26 -8.66
CA ALA A 58 12.11 -0.19 -7.70
C ALA A 58 12.86 1.10 -8.02
N ASP A 59 14.15 1.05 -8.32
CA ASP A 59 14.96 2.24 -8.65
C ASP A 59 14.49 2.91 -9.94
N SER A 60 14.25 2.12 -11.00
CA SER A 60 13.80 2.64 -12.30
C SER A 60 12.38 3.23 -12.24
N LEU A 61 11.55 2.67 -11.36
CA LEU A 61 10.19 3.12 -11.08
C LEU A 61 10.14 4.24 -10.02
N LYS A 62 11.27 4.50 -9.36
CA LYS A 62 11.39 5.44 -8.24
C LYS A 62 10.36 5.16 -7.16
N THR A 63 10.16 3.87 -6.88
CA THR A 63 9.12 3.38 -5.98
C THR A 63 9.36 3.87 -4.55
N PRO A 64 8.47 4.69 -3.98
CA PRO A 64 8.64 5.17 -2.61
C PRO A 64 8.30 4.10 -1.56
N MET A 65 7.33 3.23 -1.89
CA MET A 65 6.93 2.08 -1.10
C MET A 65 6.04 1.14 -1.93
N VAL A 66 5.90 -0.11 -1.48
CA VAL A 66 4.97 -1.11 -2.01
C VAL A 66 3.72 -1.19 -1.13
N LEU A 67 2.55 -1.37 -1.73
CA LEU A 67 1.30 -1.55 -1.00
C LEU A 67 0.74 -2.96 -1.21
N HIS A 68 0.12 -3.55 -0.19
CA HIS A 68 -0.53 -4.85 -0.27
C HIS A 68 -1.95 -4.74 0.28
N VAL A 69 -2.96 -5.07 -0.53
CA VAL A 69 -4.39 -4.88 -0.16
C VAL A 69 -4.93 -5.94 0.81
N GLY A 70 -4.09 -6.88 1.22
CA GLY A 70 -4.37 -7.87 2.27
C GLY A 70 -4.63 -9.25 1.72
N ASP A 71 -4.96 -10.17 2.61
CA ASP A 71 -4.94 -11.60 2.37
C ASP A 71 -3.58 -12.04 1.78
N LEU A 72 -2.52 -11.66 2.50
CA LEU A 72 -1.16 -12.06 2.20
C LEU A 72 -1.05 -13.59 2.27
N VAL A 73 -1.60 -14.18 3.33
CA VAL A 73 -1.60 -15.63 3.54
C VAL A 73 -2.94 -16.24 3.19
N ASN A 74 -2.96 -17.51 2.78
CA ASN A 74 -4.21 -18.23 2.51
C ASN A 74 -4.94 -18.64 3.80
N PHE A 75 -4.22 -18.85 4.90
CA PHE A 75 -4.79 -19.20 6.20
C PHE A 75 -3.83 -18.70 7.28
N ASP A 76 -4.35 -18.41 8.48
CA ASP A 76 -3.57 -18.02 9.67
C ASP A 76 -2.77 -19.21 10.27
N ASN A 77 -2.05 -19.94 9.44
CA ASN A 77 -1.15 -21.02 9.84
C ASN A 77 0.29 -20.48 9.95
N PHE A 78 1.08 -21.07 10.84
CA PHE A 78 2.45 -20.62 11.08
C PHE A 78 3.34 -20.74 9.84
N ASP A 79 3.21 -21.83 9.08
CA ASP A 79 3.98 -22.09 7.85
C ASP A 79 3.63 -21.13 6.71
N HIS A 80 2.36 -20.75 6.58
CA HIS A 80 1.94 -19.73 5.62
C HIS A 80 2.54 -18.37 5.97
N TRP A 81 2.50 -17.99 7.25
CA TRP A 81 3.12 -16.74 7.70
C TRP A 81 4.64 -16.76 7.58
N GLU A 82 5.29 -17.89 7.86
CA GLU A 82 6.72 -18.06 7.65
C GLU A 82 7.08 -17.84 6.18
N LEU A 83 6.34 -18.47 5.27
CA LEU A 83 6.55 -18.34 3.83
C LEU A 83 6.29 -16.90 3.33
N GLY A 84 5.19 -16.28 3.77
CA GLY A 84 4.88 -14.89 3.46
C GLY A 84 5.97 -13.94 3.97
N SER A 85 6.45 -14.18 5.19
CA SER A 85 7.56 -13.44 5.79
C SER A 85 8.86 -13.61 5.00
N VAL A 86 9.18 -14.82 4.53
CA VAL A 86 10.34 -15.10 3.67
C VAL A 86 10.24 -14.35 2.35
N GLY A 87 9.09 -14.36 1.68
CA GLY A 87 8.90 -13.62 0.43
C GLY A 87 9.06 -12.12 0.62
N MET A 88 8.38 -11.54 1.61
CA MET A 88 8.48 -10.12 1.91
C MET A 88 9.88 -9.70 2.39
N ARG A 89 10.71 -10.64 2.88
CA ARG A 89 12.11 -10.39 3.26
C ARG A 89 12.99 -9.99 2.08
N VAL A 90 12.58 -10.29 0.86
CA VAL A 90 13.25 -9.81 -0.35
C VAL A 90 13.19 -8.27 -0.41
N LEU A 91 12.03 -7.67 -0.09
CA LEU A 91 11.89 -6.21 0.01
C LEU A 91 12.70 -5.65 1.18
N ASP A 92 12.68 -6.31 2.35
CA ASP A 92 13.46 -5.90 3.53
C ASP A 92 14.95 -5.77 3.19
N ARG A 93 15.52 -6.80 2.53
CA ARG A 93 16.94 -6.84 2.16
C ARG A 93 17.31 -5.79 1.12
N ALA A 94 16.35 -5.39 0.28
CA ALA A 94 16.50 -4.32 -0.68
C ALA A 94 16.20 -2.93 -0.11
N ASN A 95 15.86 -2.83 1.19
CA ASN A 95 15.42 -1.59 1.85
C ASN A 95 14.23 -0.92 1.16
N ILE A 96 13.32 -1.70 0.57
CA ILE A 96 12.10 -1.18 -0.07
C ILE A 96 10.98 -1.19 0.98
N PRO A 97 10.47 -0.03 1.41
CA PRO A 97 9.40 0.02 2.40
C PRO A 97 8.09 -0.52 1.83
N TYR A 98 7.24 -1.05 2.71
CA TYR A 98 5.90 -1.49 2.32
C TYR A 98 4.87 -1.30 3.43
N ALA A 99 3.60 -1.32 3.06
CA ALA A 99 2.46 -1.38 3.98
C ALA A 99 1.50 -2.49 3.56
N ILE A 100 0.91 -3.16 4.54
CA ILE A 100 -0.02 -4.28 4.36
C ILE A 100 -1.30 -3.94 5.12
N SER A 101 -2.44 -3.87 4.43
CA SER A 101 -3.74 -3.99 5.12
C SER A 101 -4.03 -5.47 5.36
N LEU A 102 -4.70 -5.80 6.47
CA LEU A 102 -5.07 -7.19 6.76
C LEU A 102 -6.42 -7.52 6.15
N GLY A 103 -6.51 -8.68 5.49
CA GLY A 103 -7.76 -9.26 5.05
C GLY A 103 -8.30 -10.32 6.01
N ASN A 104 -9.39 -11.01 5.63
CA ASN A 104 -9.99 -12.04 6.48
C ASN A 104 -9.09 -13.27 6.66
N HIS A 105 -8.30 -13.64 5.65
CA HIS A 105 -7.37 -14.78 5.69
C HIS A 105 -6.10 -14.51 6.52
N ASP A 106 -5.78 -13.24 6.76
CA ASP A 106 -4.66 -12.81 7.60
C ASP A 106 -4.98 -12.83 9.12
N THR A 107 -6.08 -13.46 9.52
CA THR A 107 -6.58 -13.47 10.89
C THR A 107 -7.07 -14.85 11.28
N GLY A 108 -7.40 -15.04 12.55
CA GLY A 108 -8.10 -16.24 13.00
C GLY A 108 -9.50 -16.43 12.40
N ALA A 109 -10.01 -15.50 11.57
CA ALA A 109 -11.35 -15.54 11.01
C ALA A 109 -11.55 -16.59 9.92
N VAL A 110 -10.51 -17.08 9.24
CA VAL A 110 -10.64 -18.10 8.18
C VAL A 110 -9.87 -19.37 8.52
N GLY A 111 -10.55 -20.52 8.45
CA GLY A 111 -9.97 -21.83 8.76
C GLY A 111 -9.59 -22.64 7.51
N MET A 112 -8.49 -23.41 7.63
CA MET A 112 -7.90 -24.26 6.56
C MET A 112 -8.86 -25.28 5.94
N HIS A 113 -9.91 -25.69 6.66
CA HIS A 113 -10.77 -26.82 6.29
C HIS A 113 -12.16 -26.44 5.77
N SER A 114 -12.50 -25.16 5.70
CA SER A 114 -13.81 -24.71 5.23
C SER A 114 -13.74 -23.62 4.17
N GLY A 115 -12.60 -22.94 3.99
CA GLY A 115 -12.53 -21.71 3.18
C GLY A 115 -13.56 -20.67 3.61
N SER A 116 -14.06 -20.80 4.84
CA SER A 116 -15.18 -20.07 5.41
C SER A 116 -14.80 -19.56 6.79
N ALA A 117 -15.67 -18.74 7.39
CA ALA A 117 -15.49 -18.27 8.75
C ALA A 117 -15.15 -19.43 9.70
N ALA A 118 -14.06 -19.30 10.45
CA ALA A 118 -13.66 -20.26 11.48
C ALA A 118 -14.77 -20.36 12.55
N PRO A 119 -14.97 -21.55 13.16
CA PRO A 119 -15.96 -21.70 14.22
C PRO A 119 -15.80 -20.68 15.35
N GLY A 120 -16.91 -20.30 15.97
CA GLY A 120 -16.94 -19.34 17.08
C GLY A 120 -17.35 -17.94 16.64
N ASN A 121 -16.89 -16.93 17.39
CA ASN A 121 -17.24 -15.54 17.14
C ASN A 121 -16.30 -14.94 16.09
N VAL A 122 -16.80 -14.79 14.87
CA VAL A 122 -16.04 -14.24 13.74
C VAL A 122 -15.47 -12.85 14.01
N ASN A 123 -16.19 -11.98 14.73
CA ASN A 123 -15.72 -10.63 15.06
C ASN A 123 -14.48 -10.69 15.97
N VAL A 124 -14.46 -11.62 16.94
CA VAL A 124 -13.31 -11.83 17.83
C VAL A 124 -12.14 -12.43 17.06
N ASN A 125 -12.42 -13.43 16.24
CA ASN A 125 -11.42 -14.12 15.42
C ASN A 125 -10.72 -13.16 14.44
N LEU A 126 -11.46 -12.18 13.92
CA LEU A 126 -10.92 -11.15 13.02
C LEU A 126 -9.90 -10.22 13.69
N ARG A 127 -9.92 -10.12 15.02
CA ARG A 127 -8.92 -9.36 15.79
C ARG A 127 -7.77 -10.22 16.29
N ASN A 128 -7.80 -11.52 16.03
CA ASN A 128 -6.69 -12.42 16.29
C ASN A 128 -5.64 -12.31 15.17
N THR A 129 -4.70 -11.39 15.35
CA THR A 129 -3.62 -11.05 14.42
C THR A 129 -2.24 -11.26 15.04
N GLN A 130 -2.14 -12.13 16.06
CA GLN A 130 -0.90 -12.38 16.78
C GLN A 130 0.20 -12.87 15.84
N LYS A 131 -0.12 -13.75 14.88
CA LYS A 131 0.86 -14.30 13.94
C LYS A 131 1.34 -13.23 12.96
N PHE A 132 0.44 -12.42 12.40
CA PHE A 132 0.83 -11.26 11.59
C PHE A 132 1.86 -10.40 12.34
N ASN A 133 1.55 -9.97 13.56
CA ASN A 133 2.43 -9.09 14.33
C ASN A 133 3.71 -9.77 14.84
N TYR A 134 3.75 -11.11 14.92
CA TYR A 134 4.96 -11.86 15.20
C TYR A 134 5.91 -11.90 13.99
N PHE A 135 5.39 -12.16 12.78
CA PHE A 135 6.20 -12.25 11.56
C PHE A 135 6.49 -10.89 10.92
N PHE A 136 5.65 -9.91 11.20
CA PHE A 136 5.74 -8.51 10.75
C PHE A 136 5.70 -7.59 11.97
N PRO A 137 6.71 -7.64 12.86
CA PRO A 137 6.76 -6.76 14.01
C PRO A 137 6.87 -5.30 13.55
N VAL A 138 6.45 -4.36 14.38
CA VAL A 138 6.46 -2.92 14.06
C VAL A 138 7.82 -2.41 13.57
N THR A 139 8.92 -3.01 14.01
CA THR A 139 10.30 -2.67 13.61
C THR A 139 10.61 -3.01 12.16
N ARG A 140 9.82 -3.87 11.53
CA ARG A 140 9.94 -4.25 10.11
C ARG A 140 9.41 -3.17 9.16
N PHE A 141 8.66 -2.19 9.69
CA PHE A 141 8.02 -1.15 8.91
C PHE A 141 8.69 0.22 9.12
N PRO A 142 9.79 0.55 8.41
CA PRO A 142 10.61 1.73 8.70
C PRO A 142 9.90 3.07 8.46
N LEU A 143 8.86 3.09 7.61
CA LEU A 143 8.07 4.29 7.32
C LEU A 143 6.84 4.45 8.20
N GLN A 144 6.53 3.49 9.07
CA GLN A 144 5.40 3.57 9.99
C GLN A 144 5.64 4.65 11.04
N ARG A 145 4.61 5.45 11.35
CA ARG A 145 4.69 6.61 12.25
C ARG A 145 3.72 6.53 13.42
N GLY A 146 2.59 5.83 13.26
CA GLY A 146 1.68 5.56 14.36
C GLY A 146 0.78 4.37 14.10
N ARG A 147 0.06 3.98 15.15
CA ARG A 147 -0.78 2.78 15.24
C ARG A 147 -2.03 3.09 16.06
N PHE A 148 -3.11 2.38 15.79
CA PHE A 148 -4.29 2.39 16.66
C PHE A 148 -4.02 1.62 17.96
N GLU A 149 -3.59 0.37 17.84
CA GLU A 149 -3.27 -0.51 18.96
C GLU A 149 -1.76 -0.56 19.19
N LYS A 150 -1.34 -0.57 20.47
CA LYS A 150 0.07 -0.69 20.83
C LYS A 150 0.63 -2.02 20.29
N ASP A 151 1.83 -1.96 19.71
CA ASP A 151 2.57 -3.12 19.18
C ASP A 151 1.88 -3.90 18.05
N LYS A 152 0.76 -3.39 17.51
CA LYS A 152 0.05 -3.99 16.38
C LYS A 152 0.09 -3.09 15.15
N SER A 153 0.38 -3.67 13.98
CA SER A 153 0.37 -2.94 12.71
C SER A 153 -0.93 -3.04 11.92
N ASP A 154 -1.95 -3.72 12.46
CA ASP A 154 -3.27 -3.94 11.86
C ASP A 154 -3.90 -2.65 11.31
N ASN A 155 -3.84 -1.57 12.11
CA ASN A 155 -4.22 -0.21 11.71
C ASN A 155 -3.04 0.72 12.00
N SER A 156 -2.42 1.23 10.95
CA SER A 156 -1.18 2.00 11.02
C SER A 156 -1.16 3.10 9.99
N TYR A 157 -0.37 4.14 10.22
CA TYR A 157 -0.06 5.11 9.17
C TYR A 157 1.43 5.24 8.91
N TYR A 158 1.74 5.53 7.66
CA TYR A 158 3.07 5.60 7.08
C TYR A 158 3.21 6.93 6.38
N THR A 159 4.42 7.49 6.34
CA THR A 159 4.68 8.76 5.65
C THR A 159 5.92 8.67 4.78
N PHE A 160 5.85 9.26 3.59
CA PHE A 160 6.99 9.44 2.70
C PHE A 160 6.84 10.75 1.91
N GLU A 161 7.90 11.14 1.22
CA GLU A 161 7.95 12.34 0.38
C GLU A 161 8.56 11.97 -0.97
N THR A 162 7.85 12.32 -2.04
CA THR A 162 8.28 12.10 -3.44
C THR A 162 7.39 12.96 -4.35
N GLY A 163 7.86 13.28 -5.55
CA GLY A 163 7.14 14.20 -6.43
C GLY A 163 6.96 15.61 -5.87
N ASN A 164 7.86 16.04 -4.98
CA ASN A 164 7.79 17.34 -4.29
C ASN A 164 6.48 17.58 -3.53
N VAL A 165 5.84 16.50 -3.06
CA VAL A 165 4.67 16.54 -2.19
C VAL A 165 4.82 15.51 -1.07
N LYS A 166 4.05 15.70 0.01
CA LYS A 166 4.00 14.76 1.12
C LYS A 166 2.90 13.75 0.91
N TRP A 167 3.18 12.51 1.31
CA TRP A 167 2.25 11.40 1.24
C TRP A 167 2.01 10.79 2.61
N MET A 168 0.84 10.18 2.75
CA MET A 168 0.60 9.22 3.82
C MET A 168 -0.20 8.03 3.31
N VAL A 169 0.06 6.86 3.89
CA VAL A 169 -0.77 5.67 3.73
C VAL A 169 -1.37 5.36 5.08
N VAL A 170 -2.68 5.11 5.16
CA VAL A 170 -3.34 4.63 6.38
C VAL A 170 -3.91 3.26 6.09
N THR A 171 -3.41 2.24 6.78
CA THR A 171 -4.00 0.90 6.76
C THR A 171 -5.19 0.87 7.71
N LEU A 172 -6.33 0.38 7.21
CA LEU A 172 -7.54 0.14 7.99
C LEU A 172 -7.86 -1.35 7.96
N GLU A 173 -8.14 -1.92 9.13
CA GLU A 173 -8.47 -3.33 9.29
C GLU A 173 -9.72 -3.73 8.49
N PHE A 174 -9.76 -4.97 8.01
CA PHE A 174 -10.96 -5.52 7.36
C PHE A 174 -12.18 -5.44 8.31
N CYS A 175 -13.31 -5.03 7.73
CA CYS A 175 -14.59 -4.83 8.42
C CYS A 175 -14.40 -4.12 9.76
N ALA A 176 -13.91 -2.89 9.67
CA ALA A 176 -13.35 -2.15 10.79
C ALA A 176 -14.32 -1.95 11.95
N ARG A 177 -13.74 -1.96 13.15
CA ARG A 177 -14.34 -1.36 14.34
C ARG A 177 -14.54 0.14 14.13
N GLU A 178 -15.56 0.70 14.76
CA GLU A 178 -15.79 2.14 14.68
C GLU A 178 -14.65 2.95 15.31
N GLU A 179 -14.05 2.46 16.40
CA GLU A 179 -12.92 3.10 17.06
C GLU A 179 -11.68 3.16 16.15
N ALA A 180 -11.46 2.14 15.32
CA ALA A 180 -10.38 2.13 14.34
C ALA A 180 -10.66 3.14 13.21
N ALA A 181 -11.91 3.24 12.75
CA ALA A 181 -12.32 4.24 11.75
C ALA A 181 -12.22 5.68 12.29
N GLN A 182 -12.60 5.91 13.56
CA GLN A 182 -12.43 7.20 14.25
C GLN A 182 -10.95 7.55 14.42
N TRP A 183 -10.11 6.57 14.75
CA TRP A 183 -8.66 6.76 14.83
C TRP A 183 -8.08 7.17 13.48
N MET A 184 -8.47 6.50 12.38
CA MET A 184 -8.08 6.88 11.02
C MET A 184 -8.50 8.32 10.71
N ASP A 185 -9.75 8.68 10.97
CA ASP A 185 -10.28 10.04 10.76
C ASP A 185 -9.47 11.10 11.54
N LYS A 186 -9.14 10.82 12.81
CA LYS A 186 -8.29 11.68 13.62
C LYS A 186 -6.90 11.86 12.99
N VAL A 187 -6.25 10.77 12.59
CA VAL A 187 -4.92 10.79 11.95
C VAL A 187 -4.95 11.58 10.64
N LEU A 188 -5.99 11.41 9.82
CA LEU A 188 -6.15 12.18 8.58
C LEU A 188 -6.28 13.69 8.86
N LYS A 189 -7.07 14.07 9.88
CA LYS A 189 -7.26 15.47 10.29
C LYS A 189 -5.99 16.11 10.86
N GLU A 190 -5.14 15.34 11.52
CA GLU A 190 -3.84 15.79 12.04
C GLU A 190 -2.77 15.98 10.96
N HIS A 191 -3.01 15.46 9.75
CA HIS A 191 -2.08 15.52 8.61
C HIS A 191 -2.70 16.13 7.34
N PRO A 192 -3.29 17.34 7.41
CA PRO A 192 -4.00 17.94 6.28
C PRO A 192 -3.09 18.38 5.12
N ASP A 193 -1.77 18.33 5.30
CA ASP A 193 -0.72 18.70 4.34
C ASP A 193 -0.19 17.51 3.53
N ARG A 194 -0.82 16.33 3.63
CA ARG A 194 -0.38 15.09 2.97
C ARG A 194 -1.43 14.53 2.03
N ASN A 195 -1.02 14.01 0.88
CA ASN A 195 -1.89 13.23 -0.01
C ASN A 195 -2.08 11.83 0.60
N ALA A 196 -3.29 11.54 1.09
CA ALA A 196 -3.57 10.32 1.82
C ALA A 196 -4.13 9.20 0.93
N ILE A 197 -3.57 8.00 1.10
CA ILE A 197 -4.03 6.74 0.52
C ILE A 197 -4.59 5.90 1.65
N ILE A 198 -5.87 5.57 1.60
CA ILE A 198 -6.46 4.56 2.50
C ILE A 198 -6.24 3.20 1.88
N LEU A 199 -5.58 2.30 2.61
CA LEU A 199 -5.32 0.92 2.22
C LEU A 199 -6.18 0.02 3.11
N THR A 200 -7.18 -0.63 2.53
CA THR A 200 -8.09 -1.53 3.25
C THR A 200 -8.29 -2.79 2.42
N HIS A 201 -8.86 -3.82 3.02
CA HIS A 201 -9.09 -5.06 2.30
C HIS A 201 -10.42 -5.08 1.52
N TYR A 202 -11.50 -4.56 2.10
CA TYR A 202 -12.84 -4.61 1.49
C TYR A 202 -13.47 -3.22 1.41
N HIS A 203 -13.76 -2.79 0.16
CA HIS A 203 -14.32 -1.46 -0.08
C HIS A 203 -15.28 -1.41 -1.27
N LEU A 204 -14.84 -1.84 -2.46
CA LEU A 204 -15.68 -1.83 -3.66
C LEU A 204 -16.17 -3.23 -4.07
N THR A 205 -17.33 -3.26 -4.71
CA THR A 205 -17.83 -4.42 -5.46
C THR A 205 -17.13 -4.55 -6.82
N SER A 206 -17.29 -5.68 -7.51
CA SER A 206 -16.76 -5.91 -8.87
C SER A 206 -17.39 -5.00 -9.95
N LYS A 207 -18.46 -4.28 -9.59
CA LYS A 207 -19.11 -3.24 -10.40
C LYS A 207 -18.58 -1.84 -10.11
N GLY A 208 -17.70 -1.67 -9.13
CA GLY A 208 -17.22 -0.35 -8.70
C GLY A 208 -18.22 0.40 -7.82
N GLU A 209 -19.10 -0.31 -7.12
CA GLU A 209 -19.98 0.28 -6.09
C GLU A 209 -19.28 0.20 -4.74
N ILE A 210 -19.47 1.20 -3.87
CA ILE A 210 -19.01 1.07 -2.47
C ILE A 210 -19.90 0.04 -1.79
N CYS A 211 -19.30 -0.94 -1.12
CA CYS A 211 -20.04 -1.99 -0.43
C CYS A 211 -20.93 -1.38 0.66
N ASP A 212 -22.18 -1.82 0.73
CA ASP A 212 -23.20 -1.34 1.67
C ASP A 212 -23.31 -2.18 2.94
N ASN A 213 -22.34 -3.07 3.14
CA ASN A 213 -22.31 -4.07 4.20
C ASN A 213 -20.90 -4.22 4.79
N ASN A 214 -20.75 -5.16 5.72
CA ASN A 214 -19.55 -5.47 6.48
C ASN A 214 -18.99 -6.88 6.15
N ALA A 215 -19.24 -7.36 4.92
CA ALA A 215 -18.92 -8.71 4.44
C ALA A 215 -19.46 -9.88 5.31
N GLY A 216 -20.27 -9.61 6.35
CA GLY A 216 -20.70 -10.59 7.33
C GLY A 216 -19.69 -10.92 8.44
N TYR A 217 -18.59 -10.16 8.58
CA TYR A 217 -17.49 -10.47 9.52
C TYR A 217 -17.34 -9.51 10.69
N GLY A 218 -17.41 -8.20 10.44
CA GLY A 218 -17.03 -7.17 11.41
C GLY A 218 -18.11 -6.16 11.70
N ASP A 219 -17.73 -5.01 12.25
CA ASP A 219 -18.69 -4.13 12.92
C ASP A 219 -19.35 -3.14 11.97
N MET A 220 -18.56 -2.25 11.35
CA MET A 220 -19.10 -1.19 10.51
C MET A 220 -19.37 -1.66 9.08
N LYS A 221 -20.45 -1.15 8.50
CA LYS A 221 -20.64 -1.20 7.04
C LYS A 221 -19.62 -0.31 6.36
N VAL A 222 -19.11 -0.76 5.23
CA VAL A 222 -18.13 0.00 4.43
C VAL A 222 -18.66 1.37 4.03
N ILE A 223 -19.93 1.46 3.59
CA ILE A 223 -20.55 2.74 3.22
C ILE A 223 -20.59 3.75 4.39
N ASP A 224 -20.80 3.28 5.62
CA ASP A 224 -20.83 4.15 6.80
C ASP A 224 -19.43 4.69 7.11
N ILE A 225 -18.38 3.86 6.96
CA ILE A 225 -16.98 4.31 7.08
C ILE A 225 -16.69 5.37 6.01
N PHE A 226 -17.10 5.13 4.77
CA PHE A 226 -16.87 6.06 3.68
C PHE A 226 -17.52 7.42 3.95
N GLU A 227 -18.83 7.45 4.20
CA GLU A 227 -19.58 8.70 4.38
C GLU A 227 -19.17 9.46 5.64
N ARG A 228 -18.88 8.76 6.75
CA ARG A 228 -18.60 9.41 8.04
C ARG A 228 -17.14 9.77 8.26
N TYR A 229 -16.20 9.00 7.70
CA TYR A 229 -14.78 9.09 8.07
C TYR A 229 -13.81 9.26 6.89
N ILE A 230 -14.18 8.86 5.66
CA ILE A 230 -13.30 9.05 4.48
C ILE A 230 -13.69 10.31 3.70
N LYS A 231 -14.93 10.38 3.24
CA LYS A 231 -15.48 11.46 2.42
C LYS A 231 -15.38 12.86 3.05
N PRO A 232 -15.39 13.02 4.40
CA PRO A 232 -15.18 14.33 5.03
C PRO A 232 -13.76 14.87 4.99
N ASN A 233 -12.76 14.03 4.74
CA ASN A 233 -11.35 14.40 4.81
C ASN A 233 -10.83 14.94 3.47
N LYS A 234 -10.45 16.22 3.45
CA LYS A 234 -9.98 16.93 2.25
C LYS A 234 -8.70 16.36 1.64
N ASN A 235 -7.92 15.65 2.46
CA ASN A 235 -6.59 15.15 2.13
C ASN A 235 -6.60 13.68 1.69
N VAL A 236 -7.76 13.00 1.74
CA VAL A 236 -7.92 11.68 1.13
C VAL A 236 -7.92 11.83 -0.38
N LEU A 237 -6.92 11.22 -1.01
CA LEU A 237 -6.76 11.18 -2.46
C LEU A 237 -7.20 9.83 -3.02
N MET A 238 -6.84 8.72 -2.37
CA MET A 238 -7.13 7.38 -2.87
C MET A 238 -7.66 6.43 -1.80
N VAL A 239 -8.48 5.47 -2.23
CA VAL A 239 -8.82 4.26 -1.44
C VAL A 239 -8.49 3.03 -2.30
N LEU A 240 -7.67 2.14 -1.76
CA LEU A 240 -7.25 0.91 -2.44
C LEU A 240 -7.80 -0.30 -1.69
N SER A 241 -8.41 -1.24 -2.41
CA SER A 241 -8.99 -2.46 -1.82
C SER A 241 -8.77 -3.73 -2.63
N GLY A 242 -8.90 -4.87 -1.96
CA GLY A 242 -8.88 -6.24 -2.51
C GLY A 242 -10.19 -6.97 -2.23
N HIS A 243 -10.11 -8.22 -1.75
CA HIS A 243 -11.22 -9.09 -1.33
C HIS A 243 -12.17 -9.53 -2.46
N VAL A 244 -12.73 -8.58 -3.21
CA VAL A 244 -13.66 -8.88 -4.30
C VAL A 244 -12.89 -9.17 -5.58
N CYS A 245 -12.93 -10.42 -6.04
CA CYS A 245 -12.27 -10.84 -7.27
C CYS A 245 -12.64 -9.94 -8.47
N GLY A 246 -11.60 -9.42 -9.12
CA GLY A 246 -11.71 -8.57 -10.29
C GLY A 246 -10.95 -7.26 -10.15
N SER A 247 -11.30 -6.33 -11.02
CA SER A 247 -10.80 -4.96 -10.99
C SER A 247 -11.97 -4.03 -11.25
N ALA A 248 -12.05 -2.97 -10.48
CA ALA A 248 -13.01 -1.88 -10.68
C ALA A 248 -12.40 -0.59 -10.17
N TRP A 249 -12.93 0.53 -10.63
CA TRP A 249 -12.57 1.83 -10.11
C TRP A 249 -13.77 2.75 -10.15
N ARG A 250 -13.74 3.76 -9.30
CA ARG A 250 -14.72 4.85 -9.27
C ARG A 250 -14.07 6.12 -8.75
N VAL A 251 -14.71 7.26 -9.00
CA VAL A 251 -14.31 8.55 -8.46
C VAL A 251 -15.53 9.14 -7.76
N ASP A 252 -15.35 9.56 -6.51
CA ASP A 252 -16.38 10.28 -5.75
C ASP A 252 -15.86 11.64 -5.32
N ARG A 253 -16.78 12.59 -5.17
CA ARG A 253 -16.48 13.93 -4.66
C ARG A 253 -16.52 13.91 -3.13
N GLY A 254 -15.41 14.24 -2.50
CA GLY A 254 -15.33 14.50 -1.07
C GLY A 254 -16.16 15.73 -0.68
N THR A 255 -16.59 15.80 0.58
CA THR A 255 -17.44 16.93 1.06
C THR A 255 -16.72 18.28 1.06
N LYS A 256 -15.39 18.27 0.93
CA LYS A 256 -14.53 19.46 0.84
C LYS A 256 -14.11 19.78 -0.60
N GLY A 257 -14.67 19.08 -1.59
CA GLY A 257 -14.39 19.33 -3.01
C GLY A 257 -13.06 18.75 -3.50
N ASN A 258 -12.48 17.77 -2.80
CA ASN A 258 -11.45 16.89 -3.36
C ASN A 258 -12.10 15.73 -4.13
N ASP A 259 -11.41 15.19 -5.12
CA ASP A 259 -11.78 13.93 -5.75
C ASP A 259 -11.11 12.77 -4.99
N ILE A 260 -11.86 11.68 -4.80
CA ILE A 260 -11.41 10.46 -4.12
C ILE A 260 -11.41 9.34 -5.13
N TYR A 261 -10.22 8.93 -5.58
CA TYR A 261 -10.02 7.87 -6.56
C TYR A 261 -9.99 6.51 -5.86
N GLN A 262 -10.94 5.64 -6.16
CA GLN A 262 -11.10 4.38 -5.45
C GLN A 262 -10.87 3.23 -6.41
N ILE A 263 -10.03 2.28 -6.01
CA ILE A 263 -9.54 1.22 -6.90
C ILE A 263 -9.64 -0.12 -6.18
N LEU A 264 -10.35 -1.05 -6.81
CA LEU A 264 -10.40 -2.45 -6.45
C LEU A 264 -9.41 -3.25 -7.30
N GLN A 265 -8.70 -4.17 -6.65
CA GLN A 265 -7.92 -5.19 -7.32
C GLN A 265 -7.86 -6.46 -6.49
N ASN A 266 -8.31 -7.56 -7.07
CA ASN A 266 -8.03 -8.88 -6.54
C ASN A 266 -7.96 -9.85 -7.73
N PHE A 267 -6.81 -10.50 -7.88
CA PHE A 267 -6.57 -11.42 -8.99
C PHE A 267 -6.41 -12.86 -8.53
N GLN A 268 -6.68 -13.18 -7.26
CA GLN A 268 -6.52 -14.53 -6.74
C GLN A 268 -7.43 -15.56 -7.42
N CYS A 269 -8.59 -15.13 -7.94
CA CYS A 269 -9.49 -16.01 -8.68
C CYS A 269 -8.89 -16.48 -10.03
N LYS A 270 -7.80 -15.85 -10.49
CA LYS A 270 -7.01 -16.23 -11.66
C LYS A 270 -5.54 -15.93 -11.38
N GLU A 271 -4.84 -16.91 -10.83
CA GLU A 271 -3.44 -16.86 -10.37
C GLU A 271 -2.42 -16.66 -11.50
N GLU A 272 -2.54 -15.55 -12.20
CA GLU A 272 -1.73 -15.16 -13.34
C GLU A 272 -0.60 -14.20 -12.93
N GLY A 273 -0.50 -13.81 -11.66
CA GLY A 273 0.59 -12.98 -11.13
C GLY A 273 0.50 -11.50 -11.43
N TYR A 274 -0.69 -10.98 -11.73
CA TYR A 274 -0.85 -9.55 -11.94
C TYR A 274 -0.66 -8.75 -10.65
N LEU A 275 0.12 -7.68 -10.73
CA LEU A 275 0.18 -6.60 -9.75
C LEU A 275 -0.20 -5.29 -10.45
N ARG A 276 -0.67 -4.30 -9.71
CA ARG A 276 -0.96 -2.98 -10.26
C ARG A 276 0.21 -2.04 -10.08
N LEU A 277 0.45 -1.26 -11.12
CA LEU A 277 1.39 -0.17 -11.12
C LEU A 277 0.60 1.13 -11.21
N LEU A 278 0.69 1.96 -10.17
CA LEU A 278 0.13 3.30 -10.16
C LEU A 278 1.24 4.29 -10.52
N ASP A 279 1.29 4.70 -11.79
CA ASP A 279 2.21 5.71 -12.30
C ASP A 279 1.64 7.10 -11.96
N ILE A 280 2.33 7.84 -11.08
CA ILE A 280 1.89 9.14 -10.56
C ILE A 280 2.81 10.22 -11.11
N ASP A 281 2.24 11.25 -11.72
CA ASP A 281 2.93 12.45 -12.17
C ASP A 281 2.32 13.67 -11.47
N THR A 282 3.04 14.15 -10.46
CA THR A 282 2.59 15.25 -9.60
C THR A 282 2.66 16.60 -10.29
N GLU A 283 3.51 16.76 -11.30
CA GLU A 283 3.61 18.00 -12.07
C GLU A 283 2.47 18.09 -13.07
N LYS A 284 2.18 17.00 -13.78
CA LYS A 284 1.09 16.93 -14.76
C LYS A 284 -0.30 16.73 -14.16
N GLY A 285 -0.39 16.37 -12.88
CA GLY A 285 -1.68 16.10 -12.26
C GLY A 285 -2.30 14.80 -12.77
N THR A 286 -1.52 13.72 -12.90
CA THR A 286 -2.05 12.44 -13.43
C THR A 286 -1.75 11.26 -12.52
N ILE A 287 -2.69 10.30 -12.48
CA ILE A 287 -2.51 8.97 -11.90
C ILE A 287 -2.96 7.96 -12.94
N SER A 288 -2.05 7.14 -13.45
CA SER A 288 -2.36 6.07 -14.41
C SER A 288 -2.15 4.71 -13.77
N ALA A 289 -3.12 3.82 -13.95
CA ALA A 289 -3.04 2.44 -13.48
C ALA A 289 -2.84 1.49 -14.65
N LYS A 290 -1.98 0.49 -14.46
CA LYS A 290 -1.85 -0.67 -15.37
C LYS A 290 -1.64 -1.94 -14.57
N LEU A 291 -2.08 -3.07 -15.12
CA LEU A 291 -1.78 -4.38 -14.57
C LEU A 291 -0.65 -5.04 -15.35
N TYR A 292 0.36 -5.51 -14.61
CA TYR A 292 1.48 -6.24 -15.17
C TYR A 292 1.66 -7.55 -14.41
N SER A 293 1.84 -8.64 -15.14
CA SER A 293 2.23 -9.93 -14.58
C SER A 293 3.71 -10.19 -14.89
N PRO A 294 4.58 -10.20 -13.88
CA PRO A 294 5.97 -10.63 -14.05
C PRO A 294 6.07 -12.12 -14.38
N TYR A 295 5.15 -12.93 -13.85
CA TYR A 295 5.11 -14.38 -14.09
C TYR A 295 4.85 -14.72 -15.56
N LEU A 296 3.90 -14.03 -16.19
CA LEU A 296 3.57 -14.20 -17.61
C LEU A 296 4.34 -13.24 -18.52
N ASN A 297 5.10 -12.30 -17.94
CA ASN A 297 5.70 -11.16 -18.63
C ASN A 297 4.71 -10.43 -19.55
N LYS A 298 3.52 -10.10 -19.04
CA LYS A 298 2.40 -9.56 -19.84
C LYS A 298 1.71 -8.40 -19.16
N ILE A 299 1.34 -7.39 -19.95
CA ILE A 299 0.43 -6.31 -19.53
C ILE A 299 -1.01 -6.73 -19.84
N ARG A 300 -1.93 -6.49 -18.90
CA ARG A 300 -3.37 -6.64 -19.15
C ARG A 300 -3.95 -5.30 -19.58
N ASP A 301 -4.39 -5.23 -20.82
CA ASP A 301 -4.85 -4.02 -21.47
C ASP A 301 -6.36 -4.13 -21.76
N ASP A 302 -7.15 -4.04 -20.68
CA ASP A 302 -8.61 -3.91 -20.73
C ASP A 302 -9.03 -2.69 -19.90
N GLU A 303 -10.21 -2.13 -20.15
CA GLU A 303 -10.68 -0.88 -19.51
C GLU A 303 -10.74 -0.93 -17.99
N LYS A 304 -10.88 -2.13 -17.41
CA LYS A 304 -10.86 -2.32 -15.95
C LYS A 304 -9.44 -2.39 -15.41
N SER A 305 -8.45 -2.64 -16.25
CA SER A 305 -7.05 -2.94 -15.89
C SER A 305 -6.09 -1.81 -16.24
N ALA A 306 -6.40 -1.04 -17.27
CA ALA A 306 -5.67 0.14 -17.70
C ALA A 306 -6.60 1.36 -17.71
N PHE A 307 -6.30 2.37 -16.88
CA PHE A 307 -7.06 3.62 -16.81
C PHE A 307 -6.18 4.76 -16.33
N SER A 308 -6.62 6.01 -16.55
CA SER A 308 -5.91 7.19 -16.09
C SER A 308 -6.86 8.26 -15.59
N PHE A 309 -6.46 8.92 -14.51
CA PHE A 309 -7.07 10.14 -14.01
C PHE A 309 -6.19 11.33 -14.37
N SER A 310 -6.83 12.41 -14.83
CA SER A 310 -6.20 13.68 -15.18
C SER A 310 -6.70 14.78 -14.27
N ASP A 311 -6.04 15.94 -14.30
CA ASP A 311 -6.36 17.11 -13.48
C ASP A 311 -6.35 16.85 -11.95
N VAL A 312 -5.64 15.80 -11.53
CA VAL A 312 -5.49 15.39 -10.14
C VAL A 312 -4.88 16.53 -9.33
N LYS A 313 -5.60 16.95 -8.28
CA LYS A 313 -5.17 18.03 -7.39
C LYS A 313 -4.38 17.47 -6.20
N PHE A 314 -3.07 17.43 -6.35
CA PHE A 314 -2.18 17.08 -5.23
C PHE A 314 -2.05 18.24 -4.24
N ILE A 315 -2.07 17.91 -2.95
CA ILE A 315 -1.71 18.85 -1.87
C ILE A 315 -0.20 19.10 -1.95
N ARG A 316 0.19 20.37 -1.93
CA ARG A 316 1.58 20.86 -2.01
C ARG A 316 1.94 21.63 -0.76
#